data_AF-A0A2E0QW28-F1
#
_entry.id   AF-A0A2E0QW28-F1
#
_cell.length_a   1.000
_cell.length_b   1.000
_cell.length_c   1.000
_cell.angle_alpha   90.00
_cell.angle_beta   90.00
_cell.angle_gamma   90.00
#
_symmetry.space_group_name_H-M   'P 1'
#
loop_
_entity.id
_entity.type
_entity.pdbx_description
1 polymer ?
#
loop_
_entity_poly.entity_id
_entity_poly.type
_entity_poly.pdbx_seq_one_letter_code
_entity_poly.pdbx_strand_id
1 'polypeptide(L)'
;MKVRIRWFVAFVLLWVVSPFATGDEDFREWTSTSGSTLVARLRSLNGTRVELITKDGNLLQLDSSQLSADDREYLKRIQTEGVGVLSRQAKKGSWYEFSLPPDCEFVCEYELQADGKFTITIPAEGSDSLVLGFDFEKKDDLARASQATREPVRVADADGRMESWASGRFGGEYPATEGKINLVIENHTVVGTKGVIWIEGGR
;
A
#
# COMPACT_ATOMS: atom_id res chain seq x y z
N MET A 1 66.98 -4.61 -14.00
CA MET A 1 66.22 -5.21 -12.88
C MET A 1 64.74 -5.22 -13.26
N LYS A 2 64.14 -6.40 -13.48
CA LYS A 2 62.78 -6.59 -14.00
C LYS A 2 61.83 -6.86 -12.82
N VAL A 3 60.97 -5.90 -12.48
CA VAL A 3 59.87 -6.13 -11.52
C VAL A 3 58.65 -6.61 -12.30
N ARG A 4 58.28 -7.88 -12.07
CA ARG A 4 57.13 -8.54 -12.70
C ARG A 4 55.85 -8.17 -11.93
N ILE A 5 55.11 -7.18 -12.40
CA ILE A 5 53.74 -6.91 -11.96
C ILE A 5 52.79 -7.67 -12.90
N ARG A 6 52.65 -8.96 -12.61
CA ARG A 6 51.57 -9.83 -13.10
C ARG A 6 50.97 -10.40 -11.81
N TRP A 7 49.64 -10.46 -11.68
CA TRP A 7 48.86 -10.99 -10.52
C TRP A 7 48.03 -10.01 -9.66
N PHE A 8 47.70 -8.81 -10.14
CA PHE A 8 46.74 -7.94 -9.42
C PHE A 8 45.54 -7.49 -10.26
N VAL A 9 45.08 -8.33 -11.19
CA VAL A 9 43.87 -8.09 -12.01
C VAL A 9 42.83 -9.21 -11.84
N ALA A 10 43.04 -10.15 -10.92
CA ALA A 10 42.18 -11.34 -10.77
C ALA A 10 41.25 -11.31 -9.55
N PHE A 11 41.04 -10.14 -8.93
CA PHE A 11 40.12 -9.99 -7.80
C PHE A 11 39.26 -8.75 -8.04
N VAL A 12 37.95 -8.89 -7.84
CA VAL A 12 36.92 -7.82 -7.91
C VAL A 12 36.39 -7.48 -9.32
N LEU A 13 36.37 -8.47 -10.22
CA LEU A 13 35.33 -8.62 -11.26
C LEU A 13 34.23 -9.57 -10.75
N LEU A 14 33.85 -9.39 -9.48
CA LEU A 14 32.69 -10.02 -8.84
C LEU A 14 31.76 -8.93 -8.32
N TRP A 15 31.54 -7.91 -9.15
CA TRP A 15 30.24 -7.24 -9.15
C TRP A 15 29.25 -8.25 -9.72
N VAL A 16 28.81 -9.13 -8.82
CA VAL A 16 27.46 -9.67 -8.83
C VAL A 16 26.58 -8.45 -9.06
N VAL A 17 26.21 -8.22 -10.30
CA VAL A 17 25.04 -7.44 -10.63
C VAL A 17 23.93 -8.27 -10.02
N SER A 18 23.68 -8.06 -8.73
CA SER A 18 22.46 -8.54 -8.11
C SER A 18 21.38 -7.92 -8.97
N PRO A 19 20.61 -8.70 -9.74
CA PRO A 19 19.34 -8.18 -10.19
C PRO A 19 18.64 -7.86 -8.87
N PHE A 20 18.58 -6.58 -8.53
CA PHE A 20 17.54 -6.12 -7.64
C PHE A 20 16.28 -6.63 -8.31
N ALA A 21 15.72 -7.70 -7.75
CA ALA A 21 14.39 -8.12 -8.05
C ALA A 21 13.53 -6.95 -7.59
N THR A 22 13.34 -5.98 -8.49
CA THR A 22 12.16 -5.15 -8.46
C THR A 22 11.03 -6.16 -8.42
N GLY A 23 10.28 -6.17 -7.32
CA GLY A 23 9.03 -6.90 -7.22
C GLY A 23 8.04 -6.26 -8.19
N ASP A 24 8.35 -6.31 -9.48
CA ASP A 24 7.41 -6.08 -10.55
C ASP A 24 6.42 -7.22 -10.42
N GLU A 25 5.25 -6.94 -9.86
CA GLU A 25 4.13 -7.88 -9.93
C GLU A 25 3.99 -8.33 -11.38
N ASP A 26 4.15 -9.63 -11.59
CA ASP A 26 4.23 -10.19 -12.92
C ASP A 26 2.93 -9.89 -13.67
N PHE A 27 3.05 -9.13 -14.75
CA PHE A 27 1.98 -8.99 -15.73
C PHE A 27 1.52 -10.38 -16.14
N ARG A 28 0.26 -10.69 -15.83
CA ARG A 28 -0.38 -11.98 -16.11
C ARG A 28 -1.21 -11.89 -17.37
N GLU A 29 -1.34 -13.01 -18.08
CA GLU A 29 -2.34 -13.17 -19.12
C GLU A 29 -3.72 -13.46 -18.51
N TRP A 30 -4.69 -12.60 -18.80
CA TRP A 30 -6.09 -12.70 -18.42
C TRP A 30 -6.90 -13.15 -19.62
N THR A 31 -7.84 -14.05 -19.42
CA THR A 31 -8.70 -14.60 -20.47
C THR A 31 -10.16 -14.20 -20.21
N SER A 32 -10.83 -13.66 -21.23
CA SER A 32 -12.26 -13.36 -21.17
C SER A 32 -13.11 -14.63 -21.35
N THR A 33 -14.40 -14.56 -21.01
CA THR A 33 -15.36 -15.65 -21.28
C THR A 33 -15.54 -15.95 -22.77
N SER A 34 -15.21 -15.01 -23.66
CA SER A 34 -15.20 -15.23 -25.11
C SER A 34 -13.90 -15.85 -25.64
N GLY A 35 -12.92 -16.10 -24.76
CA GLY A 35 -11.60 -16.67 -25.11
C GLY A 35 -10.57 -15.64 -25.60
N SER A 36 -10.87 -14.34 -25.52
CA SER A 36 -9.90 -13.29 -25.85
C SER A 36 -8.92 -13.11 -24.69
N THR A 37 -7.63 -12.90 -24.97
CA THR A 37 -6.61 -12.75 -23.93
C THR A 37 -6.06 -11.32 -23.85
N LEU A 38 -5.61 -10.92 -22.66
CA LEU A 38 -5.00 -9.62 -22.39
C LEU A 38 -3.89 -9.76 -21.34
N VAL A 39 -2.71 -9.19 -21.62
CA VAL A 39 -1.63 -9.14 -20.64
C VAL A 39 -1.75 -7.87 -19.80
N ALA A 40 -2.03 -8.04 -18.50
CA ALA A 40 -2.24 -6.95 -17.56
C ALA A 40 -1.85 -7.36 -16.13
N ARG A 41 -1.65 -6.39 -15.25
CA ARG A 41 -1.53 -6.63 -13.80
C ARG A 41 -2.84 -6.26 -13.10
N LEU A 42 -3.17 -6.99 -12.05
CA LEU A 42 -4.32 -6.65 -11.21
C LEU A 42 -4.00 -5.35 -10.45
N ARG A 43 -4.94 -4.40 -10.45
CA ARG A 43 -4.82 -3.15 -9.69
C ARG A 43 -5.64 -3.17 -8.41
N SER A 44 -6.88 -3.62 -8.52
CA SER A 44 -7.82 -3.72 -7.40
C SER A 44 -8.93 -4.71 -7.76
N LEU A 45 -9.50 -5.29 -6.72
CA LEU A 45 -10.65 -6.19 -6.80
C LEU A 45 -11.63 -5.81 -5.70
N ASN A 46 -12.77 -5.22 -6.10
CA ASN A 46 -13.82 -4.79 -5.17
C ASN A 46 -15.10 -5.57 -5.49
N GLY A 47 -15.36 -6.63 -4.73
CA GLY A 47 -16.49 -7.53 -4.99
C GLY A 47 -16.35 -8.20 -6.35
N THR A 48 -17.23 -7.88 -7.31
CA THR A 48 -17.15 -8.39 -8.68
C THR A 48 -16.39 -7.46 -9.63
N ARG A 49 -16.10 -6.22 -9.23
CA ARG A 49 -15.39 -5.26 -10.09
C ARG A 49 -13.88 -5.52 -10.04
N VAL A 50 -13.28 -5.72 -11.20
CA VAL A 50 -11.86 -5.94 -11.41
C VAL A 50 -11.27 -4.73 -12.14
N GLU A 51 -10.22 -4.13 -11.57
CA GLU A 51 -9.41 -3.14 -12.27
C GLU A 51 -8.08 -3.77 -12.68
N LEU A 52 -7.75 -3.69 -13.96
CA LEU A 52 -6.48 -4.17 -14.52
C LEU A 52 -5.70 -3.00 -15.11
N ILE A 53 -4.38 -3.01 -14.98
CA ILE A 53 -3.48 -2.08 -15.69
C ILE A 53 -2.76 -2.86 -16.79
N THR A 54 -2.97 -2.47 -18.05
CA THR A 54 -2.28 -3.10 -19.19
C THR A 54 -0.80 -2.71 -19.25
N LYS A 55 0.00 -3.41 -20.06
CA LYS A 55 1.43 -3.08 -20.27
C LYS A 55 1.67 -1.64 -20.76
N ASP A 56 0.69 -1.07 -21.48
CA ASP A 56 0.74 0.31 -21.97
C ASP A 56 0.34 1.34 -20.88
N GLY A 57 0.00 0.88 -19.67
CA GLY A 57 -0.41 1.73 -18.56
C GLY A 57 -1.89 2.13 -18.59
N ASN A 58 -2.69 1.56 -19.49
CA ASN A 58 -4.13 1.83 -19.56
C ASN A 58 -4.87 1.11 -18.44
N LEU A 59 -5.84 1.80 -17.83
CA LEU A 59 -6.75 1.22 -16.85
C LEU A 59 -7.93 0.57 -17.56
N LEU A 60 -8.12 -0.73 -17.33
CA LEU A 60 -9.27 -1.48 -17.79
C LEU A 60 -10.13 -1.86 -16.58
N GLN A 61 -11.42 -1.52 -16.64
CA GLN A 61 -12.40 -1.91 -15.63
C GLN A 61 -13.34 -2.94 -16.25
N LEU A 62 -13.49 -4.09 -15.59
CA LEU A 62 -14.37 -5.17 -16.03
C LEU A 62 -15.01 -5.88 -14.84
N ASP A 63 -16.10 -6.59 -15.09
CA ASP A 63 -16.70 -7.45 -14.08
C ASP A 63 -16.04 -8.84 -14.12
N SER A 64 -15.81 -9.44 -12.96
CA SER A 64 -15.16 -10.75 -12.84
C SER A 64 -15.92 -11.84 -13.59
N SER A 65 -17.24 -11.70 -13.78
CA SER A 65 -18.05 -12.59 -14.62
C SER A 65 -17.61 -12.62 -16.08
N GLN A 66 -16.93 -11.59 -16.57
CA GLN A 66 -16.39 -11.49 -17.93
C GLN A 66 -15.05 -12.22 -18.10
N LEU A 67 -14.46 -12.71 -17.02
CA LEU A 67 -13.22 -13.49 -17.03
C LEU A 67 -13.49 -14.99 -17.08
N SER A 68 -12.47 -15.73 -17.52
CA SER A 68 -12.43 -17.19 -17.54
C SER A 68 -12.65 -17.79 -16.15
N ALA A 69 -13.01 -19.07 -16.09
CA ALA A 69 -13.18 -19.77 -14.81
C ALA A 69 -11.88 -19.75 -13.98
N ASP A 70 -10.74 -20.00 -14.61
CA ASP A 70 -9.43 -20.06 -13.98
C ASP A 70 -8.98 -18.70 -13.43
N ASP A 71 -9.24 -17.61 -14.17
CA ASP A 71 -8.93 -16.26 -13.70
C ASP A 71 -9.87 -15.83 -12.57
N ARG A 72 -11.15 -16.23 -12.60
CA ARG A 72 -12.05 -16.02 -11.46
C ARG A 72 -11.61 -16.78 -10.23
N GLU A 73 -11.12 -18.02 -10.37
CA GLU A 73 -10.59 -18.79 -9.26
C GLU A 73 -9.31 -18.16 -8.69
N TYR A 74 -8.45 -17.62 -9.55
CA TYR A 74 -7.29 -16.84 -9.13
C TYR A 74 -7.70 -15.59 -8.33
N LEU A 75 -8.67 -14.81 -8.81
CA LEU A 75 -9.17 -13.64 -8.09
C LEU A 75 -9.75 -14.00 -6.71
N LYS A 76 -10.44 -15.14 -6.58
CA LYS A 76 -10.93 -15.63 -5.28
C LYS A 76 -9.79 -15.94 -4.30
N ARG A 77 -8.69 -16.54 -4.78
CA ARG A 77 -7.50 -16.80 -3.95
C ARG A 77 -6.89 -15.49 -3.45
N ILE A 78 -6.68 -14.52 -4.34
CA ILE A 78 -6.16 -13.20 -3.95
C ILE A 78 -7.08 -12.52 -2.94
N GLN A 79 -8.40 -12.57 -3.14
CA GLN A 79 -9.36 -11.96 -2.22
C GLN A 79 -9.28 -12.57 -0.81
N THR A 80 -8.85 -13.83 -0.71
CA THR A 80 -8.62 -14.51 0.58
C THR A 80 -7.28 -14.10 1.21
N GLU A 81 -6.32 -13.63 0.41
CA GLU A 81 -4.97 -13.23 0.83
C GLU A 81 -4.86 -11.73 1.18
N GLY A 82 -5.89 -10.93 0.88
CA GLY A 82 -5.98 -9.50 1.18
C GLY A 82 -6.12 -8.62 -0.07
N VAL A 83 -6.67 -7.42 0.08
CA VAL A 83 -6.86 -6.49 -1.06
C VAL A 83 -5.59 -5.67 -1.26
N GLY A 84 -4.87 -5.91 -2.36
CA GLY A 84 -3.82 -5.01 -2.83
C GLY A 84 -4.39 -3.67 -3.27
N VAL A 85 -3.98 -2.57 -2.64
CA VAL A 85 -4.31 -1.19 -3.06
C VAL A 85 -3.11 -0.60 -3.78
N LEU A 86 -3.24 -0.37 -5.09
CA LEU A 86 -2.24 0.37 -5.86
C LEU A 86 -2.41 1.89 -5.71
N SER A 87 -1.48 2.49 -4.98
CA SER A 87 -1.29 3.93 -4.83
C SER A 87 -0.32 4.47 -5.90
N ARG A 88 -0.64 5.63 -6.50
CA ARG A 88 0.22 6.27 -7.51
C ARG A 88 1.05 7.39 -6.90
N GLN A 89 2.37 7.38 -7.11
CA GLN A 89 3.21 8.53 -6.78
C GLN A 89 2.94 9.69 -7.74
N ALA A 90 2.28 10.75 -7.27
CA ALA A 90 1.89 11.92 -8.07
C ALA A 90 3.04 12.58 -8.85
N LYS A 91 4.29 12.48 -8.35
CA LYS A 91 5.47 13.11 -8.98
C LYS A 91 6.35 12.18 -9.82
N LYS A 92 6.24 10.84 -9.71
CA LYS A 92 7.20 9.91 -10.34
C LYS A 92 6.59 8.76 -11.12
N GLY A 93 5.27 8.56 -11.07
CA GLY A 93 4.62 7.48 -11.82
C GLY A 93 4.91 6.07 -11.31
N SER A 94 5.71 5.92 -10.24
CA SER A 94 5.87 4.66 -9.51
C SER A 94 4.58 4.31 -8.77
N TRP A 95 4.23 3.03 -8.79
CA TRP A 95 3.06 2.48 -8.09
C TRP A 95 3.52 1.73 -6.84
N TYR A 96 2.76 1.84 -5.75
CA TYR A 96 2.99 1.12 -4.52
C TYR A 96 1.77 0.26 -4.21
N GLU A 97 2.00 -0.97 -3.77
CA GLU A 97 0.94 -1.87 -3.36
C GLU A 97 0.87 -1.94 -1.83
N PHE A 98 -0.31 -1.66 -1.28
CA PHE A 98 -0.62 -1.95 0.13
C PHE A 98 -1.51 -3.19 0.18
N SER A 99 -1.02 -4.31 0.72
CA SER A 99 -1.83 -5.52 0.90
C SER A 99 -2.74 -5.36 2.13
N LEU A 100 -3.95 -4.84 1.98
CA LEU A 100 -4.90 -4.70 3.08
C LEU A 100 -5.28 -6.07 3.67
N PRO A 101 -5.60 -6.15 4.98
CA PRO A 101 -6.16 -7.37 5.53
C PRO A 101 -7.45 -7.78 4.78
N PRO A 102 -7.84 -9.06 4.82
CA PRO A 102 -9.13 -9.50 4.28
C PRO A 102 -10.28 -8.72 4.96
N ASP A 103 -11.38 -8.53 4.23
CA ASP A 103 -12.58 -7.82 4.69
C ASP A 103 -12.40 -6.34 5.07
N CYS A 104 -11.27 -5.74 4.66
CA CYS A 104 -11.03 -4.32 4.81
C CYS A 104 -11.39 -3.54 3.53
N GLU A 105 -11.98 -2.36 3.71
CA GLU A 105 -12.24 -1.43 2.61
C GLU A 105 -11.22 -0.28 2.64
N PHE A 106 -10.66 0.02 1.47
CA PHE A 106 -9.78 1.17 1.31
C PHE A 106 -10.57 2.47 1.43
N VAL A 107 -10.14 3.37 2.31
CA VAL A 107 -10.76 4.69 2.49
C VAL A 107 -10.04 5.72 1.63
N CYS A 108 -8.75 5.94 1.88
CA CYS A 108 -7.98 6.96 1.18
C CYS A 108 -6.47 6.75 1.29
N GLU A 109 -5.75 7.43 0.40
CA GLU A 109 -4.31 7.62 0.45
C GLU A 109 -4.00 9.06 0.89
N TYR A 110 -2.93 9.25 1.66
CA TYR A 110 -2.44 10.55 2.06
C TYR A 110 -0.91 10.62 2.04
N GLU A 111 -0.38 11.84 1.91
CA GLU A 111 1.05 12.13 2.04
C GLU A 111 1.28 12.93 3.32
N LEU A 112 2.07 12.36 4.22
CA LEU A 112 2.40 12.94 5.51
C LEU A 112 3.80 13.53 5.44
N GLN A 113 3.89 14.85 5.55
CA GLN A 113 5.16 15.56 5.55
C GLN A 113 5.97 15.25 6.82
N ALA A 114 7.29 15.41 6.73
CA ALA A 114 8.17 15.40 7.90
C ALA A 114 7.76 16.53 8.86
N ASP A 115 7.74 16.25 10.18
CA ASP A 115 7.31 17.19 11.23
C ASP A 115 5.93 17.83 10.95
N GLY A 116 5.06 17.08 10.27
CA GLY A 116 3.78 17.55 9.74
C GLY A 116 2.58 17.14 10.60
N LYS A 117 1.51 17.92 10.50
CA LYS A 117 0.19 17.62 11.08
C LYS A 117 -0.86 17.67 9.99
N PHE A 118 -1.76 16.69 9.99
CA PHE A 118 -2.85 16.55 9.03
C PHE A 118 -4.12 16.09 9.74
N THR A 119 -5.27 16.50 9.21
CA THR A 119 -6.58 16.10 9.73
C THR A 119 -7.36 15.41 8.62
N ILE A 120 -7.94 14.25 8.94
CA ILE A 120 -8.85 13.54 8.06
C ILE A 120 -10.23 13.43 8.69
N THR A 121 -11.26 13.56 7.85
CA THR A 121 -12.65 13.27 8.19
C THR A 121 -13.12 12.09 7.36
N ILE A 122 -13.58 11.04 8.03
CA ILE A 122 -14.09 9.82 7.41
C ILE A 122 -15.59 9.73 7.72
N PRO A 123 -16.47 9.60 6.71
CA PRO A 123 -17.89 9.34 6.96
C PRO A 123 -18.08 8.03 7.73
N ALA A 124 -18.98 8.05 8.71
CA ALA A 124 -19.33 6.90 9.55
C ALA A 124 -20.85 6.86 9.76
N GLU A 125 -21.61 6.97 8.67
CA GLU A 125 -23.06 6.99 8.71
C GLU A 125 -23.62 5.66 9.23
N GLY A 126 -24.45 5.72 10.26
CA GLY A 126 -25.08 4.52 10.84
C GLY A 126 -24.17 3.68 11.74
N SER A 127 -22.95 4.15 12.06
CA SER A 127 -22.03 3.49 12.98
C SER A 127 -21.64 4.41 14.13
N ASP A 128 -21.60 3.86 15.35
CA ASP A 128 -21.13 4.58 16.55
C ASP A 128 -19.59 4.60 16.66
N SER A 129 -18.93 3.68 15.95
CA SER A 129 -17.47 3.59 15.83
C SER A 129 -17.09 2.89 14.52
N LEU A 130 -15.86 3.09 14.05
CA LEU A 130 -15.25 2.28 12.99
C LEU A 130 -13.87 1.80 13.43
N VAL A 131 -13.52 0.58 13.05
CA VAL A 131 -12.13 0.11 13.16
C VAL A 131 -11.38 0.64 11.94
N LEU A 132 -10.47 1.57 12.19
CA LEU A 132 -9.61 2.17 11.17
C LEU A 132 -8.21 1.60 11.30
N GLY A 133 -7.65 1.19 10.18
CA GLY A 133 -6.26 0.83 10.09
C GLY A 133 -5.47 1.72 9.17
N PHE A 134 -4.18 1.76 9.46
CA PHE A 134 -3.21 2.62 8.81
C PHE A 134 -2.03 1.77 8.38
N ASP A 135 -1.47 2.08 7.23
CA ASP A 135 -0.21 1.50 6.78
C ASP A 135 0.63 2.57 6.09
N PHE A 136 1.96 2.47 6.23
CA PHE A 136 2.91 3.49 5.79
C PHE A 136 3.94 2.90 4.85
N GLU A 137 4.20 3.60 3.74
CA GLU A 137 5.17 3.18 2.71
C GLU A 137 6.57 2.97 3.31
N LYS A 138 7.03 3.91 4.15
CA LYS A 138 8.39 3.91 4.71
C LYS A 138 8.44 3.44 6.16
N LYS A 139 7.71 2.37 6.49
CA LYS A 139 7.63 1.83 7.86
C LYS A 139 9.00 1.62 8.54
N ASP A 140 9.98 1.06 7.84
CA ASP A 140 11.31 0.81 8.41
C ASP A 140 12.09 2.10 8.68
N ASP A 141 11.93 3.12 7.82
CA ASP A 141 12.56 4.44 8.03
C ASP A 141 11.89 5.17 9.19
N LEU A 142 10.56 5.11 9.27
CA LEU A 142 9.79 5.67 10.39
C LEU A 142 10.20 5.00 11.71
N ALA A 143 10.33 3.67 11.73
CA ALA A 143 10.74 2.91 12.91
C ALA A 143 12.16 3.26 13.36
N ARG A 144 13.07 3.51 12.42
CA ARG A 144 14.42 3.99 12.74
C ARG A 144 14.41 5.43 13.24
N ALA A 145 13.67 6.33 12.59
CA ALA A 145 13.59 7.73 12.99
C ALA A 145 12.95 7.89 14.37
N SER A 146 11.95 7.05 14.69
CA SER A 146 11.27 7.08 15.97
C SER A 146 12.13 6.66 17.16
N GLN A 147 13.21 5.90 16.93
CA GLN A 147 14.18 5.60 17.98
C GLN A 147 14.89 6.86 18.47
N ALA A 148 15.06 7.87 17.60
CA ALA A 148 15.70 9.13 17.95
C ALA A 148 14.74 10.10 18.65
N THR A 149 13.49 10.18 18.17
CA THR A 149 12.48 11.13 18.67
C THR A 149 11.66 10.58 19.84
N ARG A 150 11.69 9.26 20.05
CA ARG A 150 10.79 8.49 20.96
C ARG A 150 9.31 8.56 20.59
N GLU A 151 8.99 9.18 19.46
CA GLU A 151 7.65 9.52 19.02
C GLU A 151 7.62 9.38 17.48
N PRO A 152 7.01 8.32 16.92
CA PRO A 152 6.91 8.11 15.48
C PRO A 152 5.77 8.98 14.88
N VAL A 153 4.75 8.33 14.30
CA VAL A 153 3.49 8.96 13.90
C VAL A 153 2.49 8.80 15.04
N ARG A 154 1.87 9.91 15.45
CA ARG A 154 0.75 9.97 16.38
C ARG A 154 -0.55 9.99 15.61
N VAL A 155 -1.50 9.17 16.00
CA VAL A 155 -2.88 9.26 15.53
C VAL A 155 -3.78 9.45 16.74
N ALA A 156 -4.59 10.50 16.69
CA ALA A 156 -5.58 10.82 17.71
C ALA A 156 -6.91 11.23 17.11
N ASP A 157 -7.99 11.13 17.88
CA ASP A 157 -9.24 11.80 17.52
C ASP A 157 -9.08 13.33 17.56
N ALA A 158 -10.09 14.06 17.08
CA ALA A 158 -10.08 15.52 17.07
C ALA A 158 -9.93 16.16 18.46
N ASP A 159 -10.30 15.46 19.53
CA ASP A 159 -10.19 15.93 20.92
C ASP A 159 -8.84 15.55 21.57
N GLY A 160 -8.02 14.76 20.87
CA GLY A 160 -6.74 14.24 21.36
C GLY A 160 -6.85 13.07 22.35
N ARG A 161 -8.00 12.39 22.45
CA ARG A 161 -8.29 11.42 23.53
C ARG A 161 -7.80 10.00 23.27
N MET A 162 -7.57 9.61 22.02
CA MET A 162 -7.17 8.24 21.66
C MET A 162 -5.82 8.23 20.96
N GLU A 163 -4.71 8.06 21.69
CA GLU A 163 -3.37 8.14 21.11
C GLU A 163 -2.81 6.77 20.71
N SER A 164 -2.48 6.60 19.44
CA SER A 164 -1.64 5.51 18.96
C SER A 164 -0.35 6.04 18.37
N TRP A 165 0.77 5.45 18.78
CA TRP A 165 2.09 5.74 18.24
C TRP A 165 2.52 4.59 17.34
N ALA A 166 2.71 4.87 16.05
CA ALA A 166 2.97 3.84 15.06
C ALA A 166 4.10 4.17 14.12
N SER A 167 4.88 3.15 13.79
CA SER A 167 5.93 3.18 12.77
C SER A 167 5.69 2.15 11.66
N GLY A 168 4.46 1.64 11.53
CA GLY A 168 4.08 0.60 10.57
C GLY A 168 2.58 0.38 10.54
N ARG A 169 2.14 -0.82 10.18
CA ARG A 169 0.71 -1.17 10.14
C ARG A 169 0.11 -1.24 11.54
N PHE A 170 -1.02 -0.58 11.76
CA PHE A 170 -1.80 -0.70 12.99
C PHE A 170 -3.29 -0.48 12.72
N GLY A 171 -4.14 -0.92 13.65
CA GLY A 171 -5.59 -0.70 13.64
C GLY A 171 -6.08 -0.24 15.00
N GLY A 172 -7.16 0.53 15.03
CA GLY A 172 -7.79 1.00 16.25
C GLY A 172 -9.27 1.29 16.03
N GLU A 173 -10.06 1.17 17.10
CA GLU A 173 -11.47 1.55 17.09
C GLU A 173 -11.59 3.05 17.40
N TYR A 174 -12.28 3.78 16.53
CA TYR A 174 -12.45 5.22 16.64
C TYR A 174 -13.94 5.58 16.71
N PRO A 175 -14.38 6.37 17.70
CA PRO A 175 -15.77 6.74 17.87
C PRO A 175 -16.22 7.72 16.78
N ALA A 176 -17.43 7.52 16.26
CA ALA A 176 -18.08 8.46 15.36
C ALA A 176 -18.77 9.56 16.17
N THR A 177 -18.61 10.81 15.75
CA THR A 177 -19.29 11.97 16.31
C THR A 177 -20.00 12.69 15.18
N GLU A 178 -21.34 12.79 15.26
CA GLU A 178 -22.18 13.36 14.18
C GLU A 178 -22.04 12.62 12.85
N GLY A 179 -21.95 11.28 12.87
CA GLY A 179 -21.88 10.45 11.66
C GLY A 179 -20.55 10.55 10.90
N LYS A 180 -19.49 11.02 11.56
CA LYS A 180 -18.13 11.13 11.00
C LYS A 180 -17.08 10.82 12.07
N ILE A 181 -15.91 10.37 11.64
CA ILE A 181 -14.72 10.24 12.47
C ILE A 181 -13.73 11.30 12.03
N ASN A 182 -13.27 12.11 12.98
CA ASN A 182 -12.23 13.11 12.73
C ASN A 182 -10.95 12.65 13.42
N LEU A 183 -9.89 12.50 12.63
CA LEU A 183 -8.58 12.10 13.12
C LEU A 183 -7.56 13.18 12.85
N VAL A 184 -6.65 13.32 13.79
CA VAL A 184 -5.45 14.13 13.70
C VAL A 184 -4.27 13.17 13.61
N ILE A 185 -3.53 13.25 12.52
CA ILE A 185 -2.32 12.45 12.27
C ILE A 185 -1.14 13.40 12.30
N GLU A 186 -0.19 13.14 13.18
CA GLU A 186 1.02 13.95 13.37
C GLU A 186 2.25 13.09 13.15
N ASN A 187 3.17 13.56 12.30
CA ASN A 187 4.46 12.93 12.09
C ASN A 187 5.50 13.70 12.87
N HIS A 188 6.06 13.10 13.91
CA HIS A 188 7.10 13.73 14.72
C HIS A 188 8.51 13.34 14.24
N THR A 189 8.61 12.80 13.02
CA THR A 189 9.86 12.37 12.42
C THR A 189 10.26 13.26 11.25
N VAL A 190 11.57 13.27 10.97
CA VAL A 190 12.16 13.91 9.79
C VAL A 190 11.84 13.18 8.47
N VAL A 191 11.11 12.06 8.52
CA VAL A 191 10.81 11.21 7.38
C VAL A 191 9.41 11.51 6.86
N GLY A 192 9.31 12.14 5.70
CA GLY A 192 8.05 12.21 4.95
C GLY A 192 7.68 10.84 4.37
N THR A 193 6.42 10.45 4.50
CA THR A 193 5.89 9.15 4.04
C THR A 193 4.54 9.31 3.36
N LYS A 194 4.16 8.32 2.57
CA LYS A 194 2.76 8.09 2.21
C LYS A 194 2.14 7.06 3.15
N GLY A 195 0.83 7.13 3.29
CA GLY A 195 0.08 6.12 4.00
C GLY A 195 -1.28 5.88 3.37
N VAL A 196 -1.88 4.76 3.74
CA VAL A 196 -3.27 4.43 3.42
C VAL A 196 -4.06 4.29 4.70
N ILE A 197 -5.35 4.58 4.59
CA ILE A 197 -6.34 4.33 5.63
C ILE A 197 -7.33 3.33 5.06
N TRP A 198 -7.65 2.33 5.86
CA TRP A 198 -8.65 1.33 5.57
C TRP A 198 -9.61 1.18 6.76
N ILE A 199 -10.82 0.69 6.50
CA ILE A 199 -11.81 0.35 7.52
C ILE A 199 -11.98 -1.16 7.57
N GLU A 200 -12.12 -1.73 8.75
CA GLU A 200 -12.44 -3.15 8.96
C GLU A 200 -13.96 -3.34 8.85
N GLY A 201 -14.44 -4.21 7.94
CA GLY A 201 -15.81 -4.72 7.99
C GLY A 201 -16.95 -3.79 7.58
N GLY A 202 -16.83 -3.07 6.46
CA GLY A 202 -17.94 -2.31 5.87
C GLY A 202 -18.97 -3.19 5.15
N ARG A 203 -20.12 -3.42 5.78
CA ARG A 203 -21.42 -3.63 5.11
C ARG A 203 -22.54 -2.94 5.87
#